data_AF-V4BBM6-F1
#
_entry.id   AF-V4BBM6-F1
#
_cell.length_a   1.000
_cell.length_b   1.000
_cell.length_c   1.000
_cell.angle_alpha   90.00
_cell.angle_beta   90.00
_cell.angle_gamma   90.00
#
_symmetry.space_group_name_H-M   'P 1'
#
loop_
_entity.id
_entity.type
_entity.pdbx_description
1 polymer ?
#
loop_
_entity_poly.entity_id
_entity_poly.type
_entity_poly.pdbx_seq_one_letter_code
_entity_poly.pdbx_strand_id
1 'polypeptide(L)'
;DKDQENKEKGKMYGDKKRNAVNSSLQLGDKVLLKQKKENKLSTTFHPKPMMLLKKNGNSVIVQSDEGVQYKRNITQVKKFETQVF
;
A
#
# COMPACT_ATOMS: atom_id res chain seq x y z
N ASP A 1 -4.46 21.20 28.37
CA ASP A 1 -4.16 21.75 27.02
C ASP A 1 -2.71 21.61 26.57
N LYS A 2 -1.68 22.13 27.29
CA LYS A 2 -0.26 22.04 26.86
C LYS A 2 0.28 20.63 26.53
N ASP A 3 -0.20 19.61 27.22
CA ASP A 3 0.21 18.21 26.97
C ASP A 3 -0.23 17.71 25.59
N GLN A 4 -1.47 18.04 25.18
CA GLN A 4 -2.00 17.63 23.89
C GLN A 4 -1.23 18.29 22.74
N GLU A 5 -0.96 19.60 22.86
CA GLU A 5 -0.17 20.33 21.86
C GLU A 5 1.23 19.73 21.69
N ASN A 6 1.90 19.35 22.77
CA ASN A 6 3.23 18.76 22.71
C ASN A 6 3.20 17.36 22.07
N LYS A 7 2.17 16.56 22.33
CA LYS A 7 1.96 15.26 21.67
C LYS A 7 1.74 15.43 20.17
N GLU A 8 0.92 16.39 19.77
CA GLU A 8 0.66 16.70 18.36
C GLU A 8 1.92 17.18 17.63
N LYS A 9 2.69 18.09 18.23
CA LYS A 9 3.98 18.56 17.70
C LYS A 9 4.98 17.42 17.55
N GLY A 10 5.09 16.54 18.55
CA GLY A 10 5.95 15.36 18.50
C GLY A 10 5.57 14.41 17.36
N LYS A 11 4.27 14.16 17.18
CA LYS A 11 3.75 13.37 16.06
C LYS A 11 4.08 13.99 14.71
N MET A 12 3.78 15.28 14.52
CA MET A 12 4.05 15.97 13.25
C MET A 12 5.54 15.99 12.91
N TYR A 13 6.41 16.23 13.89
CA TYR A 13 7.86 16.18 13.69
C TYR A 13 8.32 14.78 13.29
N GLY A 14 7.81 13.74 13.95
CA GLY A 14 8.09 12.34 13.59
C GLY A 14 7.64 11.98 12.18
N ASP A 15 6.41 12.34 11.81
CA ASP A 15 5.82 12.09 10.49
C ASP A 15 6.61 12.83 9.40
N LYS A 16 6.93 14.12 9.61
CA LYS A 16 7.73 14.94 8.70
C LYS A 16 9.14 14.39 8.53
N LYS A 17 9.83 14.02 9.63
CA LYS A 17 11.20 13.49 9.59
C LYS A 17 11.28 12.16 8.83
N ARG A 18 10.23 11.33 8.90
CA ARG A 18 10.17 10.02 8.22
C ARG A 18 9.55 10.07 6.83
N ASN A 19 9.10 11.24 6.36
CA ASN A 19 8.30 11.39 5.14
C ASN A 19 7.10 10.43 5.13
N ALA A 20 6.39 10.33 6.25
CA ALA A 20 5.20 9.50 6.34
C ALA A 20 4.09 10.12 5.47
N VAL A 21 3.60 9.36 4.49
CA VAL A 21 2.55 9.82 3.57
C VAL A 21 1.33 8.89 3.69
N ASN A 22 0.15 9.49 3.68
CA ASN A 22 -1.09 8.73 3.62
C ASN A 22 -1.22 8.01 2.28
N SER A 23 -1.66 6.76 2.33
CA SER A 23 -1.92 5.98 1.12
C SER A 23 -3.22 6.43 0.45
N SER A 24 -3.14 6.77 -0.84
CA SER A 24 -4.30 7.15 -1.68
C SER A 24 -5.08 5.96 -2.23
N LEU A 25 -4.77 4.72 -1.84
CA LEU A 25 -5.46 3.51 -2.31
C LEU A 25 -6.91 3.47 -1.81
N GLN A 26 -7.83 3.17 -2.74
CA GLN A 26 -9.27 3.03 -2.50
C GLN A 26 -9.77 1.62 -2.89
N LEU A 27 -10.89 1.20 -2.30
CA LEU A 27 -11.52 -0.08 -2.63
C LEU A 27 -11.87 -0.11 -4.12
N GLY A 28 -11.63 -1.23 -4.79
CA GLY A 28 -11.80 -1.39 -6.23
C GLY A 28 -10.60 -0.95 -7.07
N ASP A 29 -9.60 -0.27 -6.50
CA ASP A 29 -8.36 0.03 -7.24
C ASP A 29 -7.67 -1.26 -7.69
N LYS A 30 -7.16 -1.26 -8.93
CA LYS A 30 -6.23 -2.27 -9.39
C LYS A 30 -4.85 -1.99 -8.80
N VAL A 31 -4.20 -3.03 -8.30
CA VAL A 31 -2.91 -2.93 -7.63
C VAL A 31 -1.97 -4.06 -8.03
N LEU A 32 -0.68 -3.76 -8.08
CA LEU A 32 0.39 -4.75 -8.27
C LEU A 32 0.98 -5.14 -6.91
N LEU A 33 1.17 -6.44 -6.72
CA LEU A 33 1.70 -7.01 -5.49
C LEU A 33 3.20 -7.24 -5.61
N LYS A 34 3.99 -6.83 -4.61
CA LYS A 34 5.42 -7.12 -4.59
C LYS A 34 5.65 -8.63 -4.43
N GLN A 35 6.47 -9.22 -5.30
CA GLN A 35 6.84 -10.63 -5.23
C GLN A 35 8.19 -10.82 -4.54
N LYS A 36 8.48 -12.05 -4.10
CA LYS A 36 9.79 -12.39 -3.57
C LYS A 36 10.80 -12.37 -4.72
N LYS A 37 11.94 -11.72 -4.53
CA LYS A 37 13.00 -11.71 -5.53
C LYS A 37 13.66 -13.08 -5.55
N GLU A 38 13.59 -13.78 -6.68
CA GLU A 38 14.21 -15.09 -6.85
C GLU A 38 15.58 -14.99 -7.50
N ASN A 39 15.75 -14.09 -8.48
CA ASN A 39 17.01 -13.89 -9.19
C ASN A 39 17.22 -12.40 -9.56
N LYS A 40 18.40 -12.04 -10.08
CA LYS A 40 18.74 -10.64 -10.42
C LYS A 40 17.83 -10.04 -11.48
N LEU A 41 17.33 -10.87 -12.41
CA LEU A 41 16.48 -10.47 -13.54
C LEU A 41 14.97 -10.55 -13.24
N SER A 42 14.58 -11.04 -12.05
CA SER A 42 13.16 -11.17 -11.69
C SER A 42 12.50 -9.80 -11.53
N THR A 43 11.26 -9.71 -12.00
CA THR A 43 10.44 -8.52 -11.83
C THR A 43 10.10 -8.34 -10.34
N THR A 44 10.13 -7.08 -9.87
CA THR A 44 9.89 -6.79 -8.45
C THR A 44 8.42 -6.98 -8.05
N PHE A 45 7.51 -6.79 -9.01
CA PHE A 45 6.07 -6.92 -8.80
C PHE A 45 5.54 -8.09 -9.60
N HIS A 46 4.49 -8.72 -9.06
CA HIS A 46 3.71 -9.73 -9.76
C HIS A 46 3.05 -9.08 -10.99
N PRO A 47 3.13 -9.71 -12.18
CA PRO A 47 2.67 -9.10 -13.42
C PRO A 47 1.16 -8.93 -13.49
N LYS A 48 0.39 -9.84 -12.85
CA LYS A 48 -1.08 -9.74 -12.82
C LYS A 48 -1.52 -8.68 -11.81
N PRO A 49 -2.28 -7.65 -12.23
CA PRO A 49 -2.94 -6.74 -11.30
C PRO A 49 -4.05 -7.47 -10.54
N MET A 50 -4.21 -7.10 -9.28
CA MET A 50 -5.21 -7.64 -8.35
C MET A 50 -6.15 -6.52 -7.93
N MET A 51 -7.36 -6.86 -7.51
CA MET A 51 -8.33 -5.88 -7.04
C MET A 51 -8.21 -5.67 -5.54
N LEU A 52 -8.20 -4.41 -5.09
CA LEU A 52 -8.22 -4.10 -3.67
C LEU A 52 -9.64 -4.26 -3.09
N LEU A 53 -9.83 -5.22 -2.19
CA LEU A 53 -11.13 -5.50 -1.56
C LEU A 53 -11.35 -4.77 -0.25
N LYS A 54 -10.31 -4.66 0.59
CA LYS A 54 -10.39 -4.02 1.91
C LYS A 54 -9.08 -3.32 2.27
N LYS A 55 -9.18 -2.22 3.01
CA LYS A 55 -8.05 -1.46 3.57
C LYS A 55 -8.29 -1.20 5.05
N ASN A 56 -7.47 -1.80 5.89
CA ASN A 56 -7.49 -1.66 7.34
C ASN A 56 -6.14 -1.10 7.81
N GLY A 57 -6.05 0.22 7.94
CA GLY A 57 -4.80 0.92 8.29
C GLY A 57 -3.68 0.59 7.30
N ASN A 58 -2.62 -0.06 7.78
CA ASN A 58 -1.47 -0.48 6.96
C ASN A 58 -1.66 -1.87 6.30
N SER A 59 -2.74 -2.58 6.63
CA SER A 59 -3.06 -3.89 6.04
C SER A 59 -4.10 -3.75 4.93
N VAL A 60 -3.87 -4.43 3.81
CA VAL A 60 -4.76 -4.46 2.66
C VAL A 60 -5.09 -5.91 2.31
N ILE A 61 -6.33 -6.14 1.87
CA ILE A 61 -6.79 -7.42 1.33
C ILE A 61 -7.00 -7.22 -0.16
N VAL A 62 -6.24 -7.95 -0.97
CA VAL A 62 -6.34 -7.95 -2.42
C VAL A 62 -6.86 -9.30 -2.90
N GLN A 63 -7.56 -9.31 -4.02
CA GLN A 63 -8.07 -10.53 -4.65
C GLN A 63 -7.48 -10.70 -6.04
N SER A 64 -6.99 -11.90 -6.33
CA SER A 64 -6.60 -12.30 -7.68
C SER A 64 -7.83 -12.62 -8.53
N ASP A 65 -7.64 -12.62 -9.84
CA ASP A 65 -8.66 -13.03 -10.82
C ASP A 65 -9.20 -14.46 -10.54
N GLU A 66 -8.35 -15.32 -9.98
CA GLU A 66 -8.68 -16.69 -9.58
C GLU A 66 -9.52 -16.76 -8.29
N GLY A 67 -9.90 -15.62 -7.70
CA GLY A 67 -10.72 -15.51 -6.50
C GLY A 67 -9.94 -15.61 -5.18
N VAL A 68 -8.63 -15.90 -5.22
CA VAL A 68 -7.78 -16.04 -4.03
C VAL A 68 -7.51 -14.68 -3.40
N GLN A 69 -7.70 -14.60 -2.08
CA GLN A 69 -7.46 -13.38 -1.31
C GLN A 69 -6.11 -13.40 -0.60
N TYR A 70 -5.38 -12.29 -0.68
CA TYR A 70 -4.10 -12.11 -0.02
C TYR A 70 -4.16 -10.92 0.93
N LYS A 71 -3.69 -11.14 2.16
CA LYS A 71 -3.46 -10.07 3.13
C LYS A 71 -2.02 -9.58 2.99
N ARG A 72 -1.85 -8.28 2.72
CA ARG A 72 -0.54 -7.65 2.51
C ARG A 72 -0.41 -6.31 3.22
N ASN A 73 0.83 -5.85 3.35
CA ASN A 73 1.12 -4.52 3.85
C ASN A 73 1.02 -3.51 2.70
N ILE A 74 0.54 -2.30 2.98
CA ILE A 74 0.34 -1.28 1.94
C ILE A 74 1.64 -0.89 1.23
N THR A 75 2.77 -0.99 1.92
CA THR A 75 4.11 -0.71 1.35
C THR A 75 4.55 -1.77 0.32
N GLN A 76 3.92 -2.94 0.31
CA GLN A 76 4.16 -4.01 -0.65
C GLN A 76 3.18 -3.97 -1.83
N VAL A 77 2.33 -2.95 -1.89
CA VAL A 77 1.29 -2.79 -2.90
C VAL A 77 1.51 -1.49 -3.65
N LYS A 78 1.44 -1.53 -4.98
CA LYS A 78 1.55 -0.35 -5.84
C LYS A 78 0.26 -0.18 -6.64
N LYS A 79 -0.28 1.04 -6.69
CA LYS A 79 -1.45 1.35 -7.52
C LYS A 79 -1.12 1.09 -8.99
N PHE A 80 -2.03 0.41 -9.69
CA PHE A 80 -1.95 0.18 -11.12
C PHE A 80 -2.90 1.15 -11.83
N GLU A 81 -2.34 2.22 -12.39
CA GLU A 81 -3.10 3.15 -13.22
C GLU A 81 -3.28 2.52 -14.60
N THR A 82 -4.52 2.16 -14.93
CA THR A 82 -4.85 1.74 -16.30
C THR A 82 -4.92 3.03 -17.12
N GLN A 83 -3.84 3.36 -17.81
CA GLN A 83 -3.83 4.51 -18.71
C GLN A 83 -4.69 4.15 -19.92
N VAL A 84 -5.89 4.72 -19.97
CA VAL A 84 -6.76 4.63 -21.14
C VAL A 84 -6.20 5.63 -22.15
N PHE A 85 -5.74 5.11 -23.29
CA PHE A 85 -5.28 5.91 -24.43
C PHE A 85 -6.47 6.34 -25.29
#